data_AF-A0A2E9FK56-F1
#
_entry.id   AF-A0A2E9FK56-F1
#
_cell.length_a   1.000
_cell.length_b   1.000
_cell.length_c   1.000
_cell.angle_alpha   90.00
_cell.angle_beta   90.00
_cell.angle_gamma   90.00
#
_symmetry.space_group_name_H-M   'P 1'
#
loop_
_entity.id
_entity.type
_entity.pdbx_description
1 polymer ?
#
loop_
_entity_poly.entity_id
_entity_poly.type
_entity_poly.pdbx_seq_one_letter_code
_entity_poly.pdbx_strand_id
1 'polypeptide(L)'
;MNKNKRKVGLTELVLRDGQQSLIATRMRLDDMLEVAKKMDQVGYWSVEMWGGATYDSCLRYLNEDPWHRLRELKKIFKKTKLQMLIRGKNLVGYKPYSDEIIKAFVEKASKNGIDVFRTFDALNDFSNIELTIKEVKKNGKHAQGAMAYTVSPVHTLNSWLDLAKKIEDAGADSVAIKDMAGLLKPNAAFELVSELKQNISVPIHMQTHATTGFSTATNMKAIEAGIDNIDTSISSMSMTYGHTATETIVSMFDDTKIFSAIDKNLFPELSSHFKKIRKKYELYEGSLKGVDASMLINQVPGGMLSNLESQLREMDADDRFEEVLNEIPRVRQDLGFVPLVTPSSQIVGAQALFNVLDDERYKHLNIETVNLILGKYGKVPGKINKNLSDLAKKVKQDEQIQEDLDSAKSKLRSFCKENKIKDFSQREENVLSYVFFPNVVEDFFLKKGSKKETDLEQLQEEIGFVIRE
;
A
#
# COMPACT_ATOMS: atom_id res chain seq x y z
N MET A 1 10.87 36.18 0.01
CA MET A 1 10.12 35.18 -0.80
C MET A 1 8.63 35.40 -0.60
N ASN A 2 7.87 35.58 -1.68
CA ASN A 2 6.43 35.86 -1.65
C ASN A 2 5.66 34.68 -1.03
N LYS A 3 5.24 34.80 0.24
CA LYS A 3 4.47 33.79 0.98
C LYS A 3 3.09 33.44 0.37
N ASN A 4 2.65 34.13 -0.69
CA ASN A 4 1.28 34.07 -1.23
C ASN A 4 1.12 33.37 -2.61
N LYS A 5 2.09 32.55 -3.07
CA LYS A 5 1.96 31.83 -4.36
C LYS A 5 2.21 30.32 -4.32
N ARG A 6 2.57 29.73 -3.17
CA ARG A 6 2.78 28.29 -3.09
C ARG A 6 1.44 27.57 -3.12
N LYS A 7 1.30 26.56 -3.97
CA LYS A 7 0.14 25.65 -4.00
C LYS A 7 0.59 24.28 -3.52
N VAL A 8 -0.23 23.62 -2.72
CA VAL A 8 0.00 22.24 -2.27
C VAL A 8 -1.13 21.36 -2.79
N GLY A 9 -0.78 20.24 -3.41
CA GLY A 9 -1.73 19.25 -3.87
C GLY A 9 -2.26 18.37 -2.73
N LEU A 10 -3.47 17.85 -2.90
CA LEU A 10 -4.04 16.84 -2.01
C LEU A 10 -4.31 15.56 -2.78
N THR A 11 -3.82 14.44 -2.23
CA THR A 11 -4.23 13.11 -2.65
C THR A 11 -5.25 12.55 -1.66
N GLU A 12 -6.46 12.28 -2.14
CA GLU A 12 -7.52 11.71 -1.31
C GLU A 12 -7.43 10.18 -1.30
N LEU A 13 -7.41 9.61 -0.09
CA LEU A 13 -7.12 8.18 0.15
C LEU A 13 -8.35 7.33 0.49
N VAL A 14 -9.54 7.93 0.64
CA VAL A 14 -10.73 7.21 1.14
C VAL A 14 -11.08 5.94 0.35
N LEU A 15 -10.83 5.93 -0.96
CA LEU A 15 -11.15 4.78 -1.83
C LEU A 15 -10.11 3.65 -1.78
N ARG A 16 -8.93 3.86 -1.17
CA ARG A 16 -7.85 2.86 -1.04
C ARG A 16 -7.31 2.78 0.39
N ASP A 17 -6.37 3.62 0.78
CA ASP A 17 -5.68 3.50 2.08
C ASP A 17 -6.61 3.77 3.28
N GLY A 18 -7.54 4.71 3.14
CA GLY A 18 -8.52 5.04 4.18
C GLY A 18 -9.38 3.84 4.55
N GLN A 19 -10.05 3.24 3.56
CA GLN A 19 -10.84 2.02 3.79
C GLN A 19 -10.00 0.79 4.15
N GLN A 20 -8.77 0.68 3.61
CA GLN A 20 -7.87 -0.43 3.92
C GLN A 20 -7.49 -0.41 5.40
N SER A 21 -7.31 0.79 5.96
CA SER A 21 -6.92 0.99 7.36
C SER A 21 -8.09 0.90 8.34
N LEU A 22 -9.28 1.35 7.94
CA LEU A 22 -10.42 1.48 8.85
C LEU A 22 -11.40 0.31 8.80
N ILE A 23 -11.65 -0.26 7.61
CA ILE A 23 -12.71 -1.25 7.38
C ILE A 23 -12.20 -2.46 6.60
N ALA A 24 -10.95 -2.86 6.86
CA ALA A 24 -10.30 -4.03 6.28
C ALA A 24 -10.42 -4.14 4.75
N THR A 25 -10.42 -3.03 4.02
CA THR A 25 -10.49 -3.02 2.55
C THR A 25 -11.81 -3.60 1.99
N ARG A 26 -12.93 -3.45 2.70
CA ARG A 26 -14.21 -4.08 2.34
C ARG A 26 -15.17 -3.20 1.54
N MET A 27 -14.80 -1.96 1.21
CA MET A 27 -15.67 -1.08 0.42
C MET A 27 -15.85 -1.63 -1.00
N ARG A 28 -17.12 -1.79 -1.39
CA ARG A 28 -17.56 -2.27 -2.70
C ARG A 28 -17.56 -1.16 -3.75
N LEU A 29 -17.47 -1.54 -5.01
CA LEU A 29 -17.46 -0.60 -6.15
C LEU A 29 -18.69 0.32 -6.15
N ASP A 30 -19.89 -0.19 -5.92
CA ASP A 30 -21.13 0.60 -5.98
C ASP A 30 -21.11 1.80 -5.01
N ASP A 31 -20.65 1.57 -3.78
CA ASP A 31 -20.51 2.64 -2.77
C ASP A 31 -19.49 3.71 -3.18
N MET A 32 -18.51 3.36 -4.01
CA MET A 32 -17.55 4.31 -4.58
C MET A 32 -18.18 5.09 -5.75
N LEU A 33 -18.92 4.40 -6.63
CA LEU A 33 -19.53 5.00 -7.82
C LEU A 33 -20.59 6.05 -7.45
N GLU A 34 -21.32 5.85 -6.35
CA GLU A 34 -22.31 6.80 -5.84
C GLU A 34 -21.73 8.22 -5.61
N VAL A 35 -20.45 8.33 -5.27
CA VAL A 35 -19.80 9.59 -4.88
C VAL A 35 -18.69 10.04 -5.83
N ALA A 36 -18.18 9.14 -6.68
CA ALA A 36 -17.03 9.38 -7.55
C ALA A 36 -17.13 10.66 -8.40
N LYS A 37 -18.32 10.97 -8.95
CA LYS A 37 -18.52 12.18 -9.79
C LYS A 37 -18.30 13.47 -9.00
N LYS A 38 -18.64 13.49 -7.71
CA LYS A 38 -18.41 14.65 -6.84
C LYS A 38 -16.96 14.74 -6.42
N MET A 39 -16.33 13.60 -6.12
CA MET A 39 -14.89 13.56 -5.85
C MET A 39 -14.05 14.12 -7.01
N ASP A 40 -14.40 13.81 -8.26
CA ASP A 40 -13.72 14.35 -9.46
C ASP A 40 -13.87 15.88 -9.62
N GLN A 41 -14.81 16.51 -8.89
CA GLN A 41 -15.03 17.95 -8.95
C GLN A 41 -14.28 18.73 -7.87
N VAL A 42 -13.79 18.07 -6.81
CA VAL A 42 -13.16 18.74 -5.66
C VAL A 42 -11.88 19.47 -6.03
N GLY A 43 -11.12 18.97 -7.00
CA GLY A 43 -9.81 19.52 -7.37
C GLY A 43 -8.63 18.85 -6.67
N TYR A 44 -8.79 17.60 -6.20
CA TYR A 44 -7.69 16.77 -5.74
C TYR A 44 -6.61 16.61 -6.83
N TRP A 45 -5.33 16.54 -6.41
CA TRP A 45 -4.22 16.26 -7.30
C TRP A 45 -4.29 14.84 -7.86
N SER A 46 -4.64 13.88 -7.00
CA SER A 46 -5.01 12.51 -7.34
C SER A 46 -6.04 11.95 -6.34
N VAL A 47 -6.72 10.89 -6.73
CA VAL A 47 -7.45 10.01 -5.81
C VAL A 47 -6.78 8.65 -5.86
N GLU A 48 -6.32 8.17 -4.71
CA GLU A 48 -5.77 6.84 -4.62
C GLU A 48 -6.90 5.83 -4.42
N MET A 49 -7.10 4.95 -5.39
CA MET A 49 -8.26 4.05 -5.44
C MET A 49 -7.93 2.61 -5.84
N TRP A 50 -6.64 2.31 -6.08
CA TRP A 50 -6.23 1.01 -6.60
C TRP A 50 -4.89 0.53 -6.04
N GLY A 51 -4.59 -0.76 -6.26
CA GLY A 51 -3.40 -1.39 -5.69
C GLY A 51 -3.51 -1.61 -4.18
N GLY A 52 -2.37 -1.71 -3.49
CA GLY A 52 -2.37 -2.13 -2.07
C GLY A 52 -3.11 -3.46 -1.88
N ALA A 53 -3.97 -3.54 -0.86
CA ALA A 53 -4.78 -4.74 -0.61
C ALA A 53 -6.09 -4.80 -1.42
N THR A 54 -6.45 -3.72 -2.14
CA THR A 54 -7.75 -3.66 -2.84
C THR A 54 -7.85 -4.72 -3.93
N TYR A 55 -6.75 -5.07 -4.59
CA TYR A 55 -6.73 -6.05 -5.67
C TYR A 55 -7.14 -7.45 -5.16
N ASP A 56 -6.44 -7.96 -4.13
CA ASP A 56 -6.79 -9.24 -3.49
C ASP A 56 -8.19 -9.18 -2.87
N SER A 57 -8.54 -8.07 -2.20
CA SER A 57 -9.84 -7.94 -1.52
C SER A 57 -11.03 -8.00 -2.49
N CYS A 58 -10.91 -7.39 -3.67
CA CYS A 58 -11.92 -7.47 -4.73
C CYS A 58 -12.25 -8.93 -5.05
N LEU A 59 -11.22 -9.72 -5.34
CA LEU A 59 -11.35 -11.12 -5.74
C LEU A 59 -11.82 -12.00 -4.57
N ARG A 60 -11.13 -11.89 -3.43
CA ARG A 60 -11.27 -12.80 -2.30
C ARG A 60 -12.54 -12.58 -1.48
N TYR A 61 -12.90 -11.33 -1.23
CA TYR A 61 -13.92 -10.99 -0.23
C TYR A 61 -15.14 -10.31 -0.83
N LEU A 62 -14.96 -9.54 -1.91
CA LEU A 62 -16.04 -8.74 -2.48
C LEU A 62 -16.72 -9.42 -3.65
N ASN A 63 -16.10 -10.44 -4.24
CA ASN A 63 -16.55 -11.05 -5.49
C ASN A 63 -16.69 -9.98 -6.60
N GLU A 64 -15.66 -9.14 -6.73
CA GLU A 64 -15.55 -8.08 -7.73
C GLU A 64 -14.27 -8.26 -8.54
N ASP A 65 -14.30 -7.92 -9.84
CA ASP A 65 -13.08 -7.86 -10.66
C ASP A 65 -12.35 -6.52 -10.38
N PRO A 66 -11.10 -6.53 -9.87
CA PRO A 66 -10.36 -5.31 -9.61
C PRO A 66 -10.11 -4.49 -10.90
N TRP A 67 -9.99 -5.13 -12.06
CA TRP A 67 -9.84 -4.42 -13.34
C TRP A 67 -11.13 -3.74 -13.77
N HIS A 68 -12.28 -4.38 -13.55
CA HIS A 68 -13.58 -3.76 -13.75
C HIS A 68 -13.74 -2.53 -12.87
N ARG A 69 -13.42 -2.63 -11.57
CA ARG A 69 -13.40 -1.49 -10.64
C ARG A 69 -12.56 -0.32 -11.17
N LEU A 70 -11.34 -0.60 -11.67
CA LEU A 70 -10.48 0.43 -12.26
C LEU A 70 -11.16 1.11 -13.45
N ARG A 71 -11.69 0.33 -14.41
CA ARG A 71 -12.34 0.87 -15.61
C ARG A 71 -13.56 1.71 -15.28
N GLU A 72 -14.44 1.25 -14.39
CA GLU A 72 -15.66 1.98 -14.02
C GLU A 72 -15.34 3.32 -13.33
N LEU A 73 -14.35 3.33 -12.43
CA LEU A 73 -13.90 4.58 -11.82
C LEU A 73 -13.25 5.49 -12.87
N LYS A 74 -12.45 4.96 -13.81
CA LYS A 74 -11.86 5.76 -14.89
C LYS A 74 -12.90 6.34 -15.85
N LYS A 75 -14.06 5.69 -16.03
CA LYS A 75 -15.18 6.27 -16.79
C LYS A 75 -15.71 7.55 -16.13
N ILE A 76 -15.62 7.67 -14.80
CA ILE A 76 -16.13 8.83 -14.05
C ILE A 76 -15.05 9.89 -13.81
N PHE A 77 -13.87 9.49 -13.34
CA PHE A 77 -12.77 10.41 -13.03
C PHE A 77 -12.10 10.92 -14.30
N LYS A 78 -12.42 12.16 -14.70
CA LYS A 78 -11.88 12.82 -15.89
C LYS A 78 -10.96 13.98 -15.57
N LYS A 79 -11.13 14.62 -14.42
CA LYS A 79 -10.35 15.79 -13.99
C LYS A 79 -9.24 15.41 -13.03
N THR A 80 -9.49 14.43 -12.17
CA THR A 80 -8.55 13.99 -11.14
C THR A 80 -7.80 12.73 -11.58
N LYS A 81 -6.49 12.70 -11.31
CA LYS A 81 -5.63 11.55 -11.62
C LYS A 81 -5.98 10.36 -10.75
N LEU A 82 -5.95 9.16 -11.32
CA LEU A 82 -6.11 7.92 -10.55
C LEU A 82 -4.75 7.40 -10.11
N GLN A 83 -4.57 7.24 -8.81
CA GLN A 83 -3.33 6.76 -8.20
C GLN A 83 -3.49 5.33 -7.68
N MET A 84 -2.40 4.57 -7.76
CA MET A 84 -2.27 3.27 -7.10
C MET A 84 -1.00 3.15 -6.27
N LEU A 85 -1.03 2.23 -5.31
CA LEU A 85 0.14 1.76 -4.57
C LEU A 85 0.59 0.39 -5.11
N ILE A 86 1.87 0.26 -5.47
CA ILE A 86 2.54 -1.00 -5.84
C ILE A 86 3.79 -1.25 -5.01
N ARG A 87 4.08 -2.52 -4.75
CA ARG A 87 5.14 -2.99 -3.85
C ARG A 87 6.41 -3.37 -4.62
N GLY A 88 6.96 -2.48 -5.44
CA GLY A 88 8.15 -2.77 -6.25
C GLY A 88 7.97 -4.05 -7.06
N LYS A 89 8.94 -4.97 -6.97
CA LYS A 89 8.87 -6.30 -7.61
C LYS A 89 7.69 -7.16 -7.18
N ASN A 90 7.06 -6.89 -6.04
CA ASN A 90 5.90 -7.65 -5.56
C ASN A 90 4.57 -7.11 -6.12
N LEU A 91 4.56 -5.96 -6.80
CA LEU A 91 3.38 -5.37 -7.42
C LEU A 91 2.19 -5.29 -6.43
N VAL A 92 1.12 -6.03 -6.68
CA VAL A 92 -0.05 -6.17 -5.79
C VAL A 92 -0.05 -7.47 -4.99
N GLY A 93 0.88 -8.39 -5.27
CA GLY A 93 1.02 -9.69 -4.62
C GLY A 93 1.93 -9.68 -3.38
N TYR A 94 2.38 -10.88 -3.00
CA TYR A 94 3.14 -11.13 -1.77
C TYR A 94 4.55 -11.71 -2.00
N LYS A 95 4.92 -12.02 -3.25
CA LYS A 95 6.24 -12.53 -3.64
C LYS A 95 6.83 -11.65 -4.76
N PRO A 96 8.15 -11.64 -4.97
CA PRO A 96 8.74 -10.94 -6.11
C PRO A 96 8.37 -11.62 -7.44
N TYR A 97 8.06 -10.83 -8.46
CA TYR A 97 7.72 -11.28 -9.81
C TYR A 97 8.83 -10.98 -10.82
N SER A 98 8.79 -11.67 -11.97
CA SER A 98 9.77 -11.49 -13.03
C SER A 98 9.59 -10.13 -13.71
N ASP A 99 10.64 -9.67 -14.39
CA ASP A 99 10.60 -8.44 -15.17
C ASP A 99 9.48 -8.42 -16.20
N GLU A 100 9.16 -9.58 -16.80
CA GLU A 100 8.06 -9.74 -17.75
C GLU A 100 6.71 -9.43 -17.11
N ILE A 101 6.43 -10.02 -15.93
CA ILE A 101 5.18 -9.80 -15.20
C ILE A 101 5.06 -8.34 -14.74
N ILE A 102 6.16 -7.74 -14.27
CA ILE A 102 6.20 -6.32 -13.90
C ILE A 102 5.84 -5.45 -15.10
N LYS A 103 6.43 -5.72 -16.26
CA LYS A 103 6.16 -4.97 -17.49
C LYS A 103 4.71 -5.08 -17.94
N ALA A 104 4.20 -6.31 -18.03
CA ALA A 104 2.82 -6.57 -18.43
C ALA A 104 1.81 -5.92 -17.48
N PHE A 105 2.04 -6.02 -16.16
CA PHE A 105 1.15 -5.40 -15.19
C PHE A 105 1.13 -3.87 -15.28
N VAL A 106 2.30 -3.23 -15.36
CA VAL A 106 2.40 -1.76 -15.48
C VAL A 106 1.72 -1.30 -16.77
N GLU A 107 1.94 -2.00 -17.88
CA GLU A 107 1.29 -1.70 -19.16
C GLU A 107 -0.23 -1.80 -19.06
N LYS A 108 -0.76 -2.89 -18.51
CA LYS A 108 -2.21 -3.08 -18.38
C LYS A 108 -2.86 -2.09 -17.42
N ALA A 109 -2.23 -1.83 -16.27
CA ALA A 109 -2.72 -0.82 -15.33
C ALA A 109 -2.73 0.57 -15.97
N SER A 110 -1.71 0.91 -16.75
CA SER A 110 -1.60 2.18 -17.47
C SER A 110 -2.70 2.35 -18.52
N LYS A 111 -2.96 1.30 -19.31
CA LYS A 111 -4.02 1.27 -20.34
C LYS A 111 -5.43 1.31 -19.74
N ASN A 112 -5.64 0.64 -18.60
CA ASN A 112 -6.96 0.57 -17.97
C ASN A 112 -7.31 1.82 -17.15
N GLY A 113 -6.35 2.70 -16.85
CA GLY A 113 -6.68 4.05 -16.37
C GLY A 113 -5.84 4.61 -15.23
N ILE A 114 -4.83 3.88 -14.73
CA ILE A 114 -3.92 4.43 -13.71
C ILE A 114 -3.07 5.53 -14.34
N ASP A 115 -2.96 6.64 -13.61
CA ASP A 115 -2.21 7.82 -14.01
C ASP A 115 -0.95 7.99 -13.14
N VAL A 116 -1.01 7.62 -11.86
CA VAL A 116 0.09 7.74 -10.89
C VAL A 116 0.38 6.39 -10.24
N PHE A 117 1.64 5.94 -10.34
CA PHE A 117 2.11 4.72 -9.70
C PHE A 117 3.05 5.07 -8.57
N ARG A 118 2.58 4.92 -7.33
CA ARG A 118 3.43 4.98 -6.14
C ARG A 118 4.06 3.62 -5.91
N THR A 119 5.36 3.49 -6.14
CA THR A 119 6.12 2.26 -5.94
C THR A 119 7.05 2.35 -4.73
N PHE A 120 7.03 1.34 -3.87
CA PHE A 120 7.92 1.24 -2.72
C PHE A 120 8.46 -0.19 -2.57
N ASP A 121 9.61 -0.32 -1.92
CA ASP A 121 10.15 -1.60 -1.47
C ASP A 121 10.08 -1.70 0.06
N ALA A 122 9.74 -2.87 0.59
CA ALA A 122 9.57 -3.08 2.03
C ALA A 122 10.88 -2.93 2.82
N LEU A 123 12.03 -3.13 2.16
CA LEU A 123 13.37 -3.01 2.73
C LEU A 123 14.05 -1.68 2.34
N ASN A 124 13.37 -0.81 1.59
CA ASN A 124 13.97 0.36 0.93
C ASN A 124 15.14 -0.01 -0.02
N ASP A 125 15.15 -1.22 -0.58
CA ASP A 125 16.08 -1.60 -1.63
C ASP A 125 15.67 -0.97 -2.96
N PHE A 126 16.43 0.03 -3.39
CA PHE A 126 16.22 0.72 -4.67
C PHE A 126 16.18 -0.23 -5.87
N SER A 127 16.98 -1.31 -5.86
CA SER A 127 17.02 -2.27 -6.98
C SER A 127 15.70 -3.02 -7.19
N ASN A 128 14.81 -3.02 -6.20
CA ASN A 128 13.47 -3.60 -6.27
C ASN A 128 12.41 -2.65 -6.82
N ILE A 129 12.70 -1.36 -6.97
CA ILE A 129 11.76 -0.37 -7.54
C ILE A 129 12.24 0.22 -8.86
N GLU A 130 13.53 0.13 -9.19
CA GLU A 130 14.13 0.75 -10.37
C GLU A 130 13.42 0.37 -11.68
N LEU A 131 13.22 -0.93 -11.93
CA LEU A 131 12.53 -1.39 -13.14
C LEU A 131 11.10 -0.85 -13.21
N THR A 132 10.41 -0.86 -12.07
CA THR A 132 9.02 -0.39 -11.99
C THR A 132 8.94 1.10 -12.33
N ILE A 133 9.85 1.92 -11.80
CA ILE A 133 9.93 3.36 -12.13
C ILE A 133 10.12 3.53 -13.64
N LYS A 134 11.10 2.86 -14.23
CA LYS A 134 11.43 2.97 -15.66
C LYS A 134 10.26 2.54 -16.55
N GLU A 135 9.56 1.46 -16.20
CA GLU A 135 8.45 0.97 -17.02
C GLU A 135 7.21 1.89 -16.91
N VAL A 136 6.93 2.45 -15.73
CA VAL A 136 5.85 3.46 -15.58
C VAL A 136 6.14 4.66 -16.47
N LYS A 137 7.38 5.15 -16.48
CA LYS A 137 7.82 6.25 -17.35
C LYS A 137 7.69 5.90 -18.83
N LYS A 138 8.10 4.70 -19.23
CA LYS A 138 7.95 4.20 -20.60
C LYS A 138 6.49 4.12 -21.06
N ASN A 139 5.57 3.86 -20.14
CA ASN A 139 4.12 3.87 -20.41
C ASN A 139 3.50 5.29 -20.37
N GLY A 140 4.31 6.34 -20.23
CA GLY A 140 3.85 7.74 -20.24
C GLY A 140 3.05 8.14 -19.01
N LYS A 141 3.24 7.44 -17.89
CA LYS A 141 2.53 7.67 -16.62
C LYS A 141 3.45 8.30 -15.58
N HIS A 142 2.85 8.80 -14.49
CA HIS A 142 3.59 9.46 -13.41
C HIS A 142 4.22 8.41 -12.48
N ALA A 143 5.54 8.30 -12.51
CA ALA A 143 6.29 7.40 -11.63
C ALA A 143 6.60 8.11 -10.31
N GLN A 144 6.11 7.56 -9.20
CA GLN A 144 6.41 8.06 -7.85
C GLN A 144 7.16 7.00 -7.06
N GLY A 145 8.46 7.19 -6.86
CA GLY A 145 9.23 6.32 -5.96
C GLY A 145 9.01 6.74 -4.51
N ALA A 146 8.83 5.78 -3.61
CA ALA A 146 8.49 6.04 -2.22
C ALA A 146 9.51 5.45 -1.25
N MET A 147 9.88 6.24 -0.25
CA MET A 147 10.75 5.86 0.86
C MET A 147 9.87 5.41 2.03
N ALA A 148 9.91 4.12 2.37
CA ALA A 148 9.19 3.58 3.53
C ALA A 148 9.86 4.06 4.82
N TYR A 149 9.32 5.14 5.40
CA TYR A 149 9.94 5.83 6.53
C TYR A 149 9.93 4.98 7.79
N THR A 150 11.06 4.93 8.47
CA THR A 150 11.20 4.23 9.75
C THR A 150 12.33 4.85 10.58
N VAL A 151 12.36 4.58 11.89
CA VAL A 151 13.40 5.09 12.78
C VAL A 151 14.31 3.93 13.20
N SER A 152 15.62 4.11 13.04
CA SER A 152 16.66 3.19 13.54
C SER A 152 18.05 3.82 13.36
N PRO A 153 19.13 3.24 13.93
CA PRO A 153 20.50 3.74 13.74
C PRO A 153 21.00 3.80 12.29
N VAL A 154 20.40 3.03 11.36
CA VAL A 154 20.83 3.00 9.94
C VAL A 154 19.99 3.91 9.04
N HIS A 155 18.86 4.41 9.52
CA HIS A 155 17.93 5.24 8.78
C HIS A 155 18.15 6.71 9.16
N THR A 156 19.22 7.29 8.63
CA THR A 156 19.65 8.68 8.86
C THR A 156 19.14 9.62 7.77
N LEU A 157 19.22 10.93 8.00
CA LEU A 157 18.91 11.94 6.98
C LEU A 157 19.66 11.66 5.66
N ASN A 158 20.98 11.43 5.73
CA ASN A 158 21.78 11.12 4.54
C ASN A 158 21.29 9.87 3.80
N SER A 159 20.90 8.81 4.52
CA SER A 159 20.36 7.61 3.88
C SER A 159 19.06 7.87 3.13
N TRP A 160 18.21 8.79 3.63
CA TRP A 160 16.99 9.21 2.94
C TRP A 160 17.29 10.08 1.72
N LEU A 161 18.25 11.01 1.83
CA LEU A 161 18.68 11.83 0.69
C LEU A 161 19.29 10.98 -0.42
N ASP A 162 20.13 10.00 -0.08
CA ASP A 162 20.73 9.05 -1.04
C ASP A 162 19.67 8.23 -1.78
N LEU A 163 18.66 7.73 -1.06
CA LEU A 163 17.57 6.97 -1.66
C LEU A 163 16.71 7.86 -2.57
N ALA A 164 16.36 9.06 -2.11
CA ALA A 164 15.61 10.02 -2.91
C ALA A 164 16.36 10.39 -4.20
N LYS A 165 17.68 10.57 -4.13
CA LYS A 165 18.50 10.87 -5.29
C LYS A 165 18.53 9.73 -6.31
N LYS A 166 18.67 8.47 -5.85
CA LYS A 166 18.56 7.29 -6.73
C LYS A 166 17.21 7.19 -7.42
N ILE A 167 16.13 7.50 -6.70
CA ILE A 167 14.76 7.52 -7.26
C ILE A 167 14.64 8.59 -8.35
N GLU A 168 15.15 9.80 -8.11
CA GLU A 168 15.18 10.88 -9.11
C GLU A 168 16.02 10.50 -10.33
N ASP A 169 17.23 9.98 -10.13
CA ASP A 169 18.16 9.60 -11.20
C ASP A 169 17.60 8.46 -12.07
N ALA A 170 16.71 7.63 -11.52
CA ALA A 170 15.95 6.62 -12.28
C ALA A 170 14.86 7.20 -13.19
N GLY A 171 14.60 8.51 -13.09
CA GLY A 171 13.62 9.24 -13.89
C GLY A 171 12.23 9.35 -13.26
N ALA A 172 12.09 9.16 -11.93
CA ALA A 172 10.82 9.35 -11.25
C ALA A 172 10.31 10.79 -11.40
N ASP A 173 8.99 10.97 -11.49
CA ASP A 173 8.32 12.27 -11.58
C ASP A 173 8.10 12.92 -10.21
N SER A 174 8.24 12.16 -9.13
CA SER A 174 8.14 12.64 -7.75
C SER A 174 8.71 11.61 -6.77
N VAL A 175 9.08 12.07 -5.58
CA VAL A 175 9.44 11.22 -4.44
C VAL A 175 8.36 11.30 -3.37
N ALA A 176 7.97 10.17 -2.79
CA ALA A 176 7.08 10.13 -1.64
C ALA A 176 7.82 9.72 -0.36
N ILE A 177 7.54 10.44 0.74
CA ILE A 177 7.83 9.97 2.09
C ILE A 177 6.62 9.13 2.50
N LYS A 178 6.81 7.81 2.68
CA LYS A 178 5.75 6.87 3.06
C LYS A 178 5.93 6.46 4.52
N ASP A 179 5.33 7.23 5.43
CA ASP A 179 5.28 6.95 6.85
C ASP A 179 4.09 6.05 7.20
N MET A 180 4.22 4.77 6.84
CA MET A 180 3.19 3.75 6.99
C MET A 180 2.74 3.50 8.44
N ALA A 181 3.55 3.90 9.43
CA ALA A 181 3.30 3.64 10.84
C ALA A 181 2.98 4.92 11.64
N GLY A 182 3.06 6.11 11.03
CA GLY A 182 2.85 7.39 11.72
C GLY A 182 4.00 7.76 12.66
N LEU A 183 5.23 7.33 12.37
CA LEU A 183 6.40 7.52 13.24
C LEU A 183 7.12 8.86 12.98
N LEU A 184 6.87 9.50 11.85
CA LEU A 184 7.57 10.73 11.47
C LEU A 184 7.14 11.89 12.37
N LYS A 185 8.02 12.29 13.28
CA LYS A 185 7.80 13.42 14.19
C LYS A 185 7.72 14.74 13.41
N PRO A 186 6.91 15.72 13.84
CA PRO A 186 6.72 16.97 13.09
C PRO A 186 8.00 17.75 12.78
N ASN A 187 8.92 17.90 13.75
CA ASN A 187 10.19 18.61 13.51
C ASN A 187 11.13 17.84 12.57
N ALA A 188 11.15 16.50 12.66
CA ALA A 188 11.91 15.67 11.73
C ALA A 188 11.31 15.73 10.31
N ALA A 189 9.99 15.88 10.18
CA ALA A 189 9.33 16.11 8.90
C ALA A 189 9.75 17.44 8.27
N PHE A 190 9.81 18.50 9.08
CA PHE A 190 10.27 19.82 8.63
C PHE A 190 11.70 19.74 8.08
N GLU A 191 12.60 19.13 8.85
CA GLU A 191 14.01 18.94 8.47
C GLU A 191 14.14 18.10 7.20
N LEU A 192 13.56 16.89 7.18
CA LEU A 192 13.65 15.98 6.05
C LEU A 192 13.09 16.60 4.76
N VAL A 193 11.94 17.27 4.81
CA VAL A 193 11.37 17.94 3.64
C VAL A 193 12.25 19.09 3.18
N SER A 194 12.77 19.91 4.11
CA SER A 194 13.65 21.03 3.77
C SER A 194 14.92 20.57 3.06
N GLU A 195 15.51 19.48 3.54
CA GLU A 195 16.72 18.88 2.97
C GLU A 195 16.45 18.23 1.61
N LEU A 196 15.35 17.47 1.48
CA LEU A 196 14.96 16.92 0.19
C LEU A 196 14.71 18.03 -0.85
N LYS A 197 14.00 19.10 -0.50
CA LYS A 197 13.76 20.24 -1.43
C LYS A 197 15.04 20.94 -1.88
N GLN A 198 16.14 20.81 -1.13
CA GLN A 198 17.46 21.34 -1.50
C GLN A 198 18.26 20.37 -2.37
N ASN A 199 18.05 19.06 -2.22
CA ASN A 199 18.89 18.02 -2.82
C ASN A 199 18.28 17.32 -4.04
N ILE A 200 16.96 17.40 -4.23
CA ILE A 200 16.26 16.87 -5.41
C ILE A 200 15.35 17.95 -6.04
N SER A 201 15.16 17.84 -7.35
CA SER A 201 14.38 18.76 -8.17
C SER A 201 12.92 18.34 -8.33
N VAL A 202 12.63 17.04 -8.24
CA VAL A 202 11.27 16.50 -8.41
C VAL A 202 10.38 16.81 -7.20
N PRO A 203 9.04 16.94 -7.40
CA PRO A 203 8.08 17.14 -6.31
C PRO A 203 8.16 16.09 -5.19
N ILE A 204 7.87 16.53 -3.96
CA ILE A 204 7.83 15.69 -2.76
C ILE A 204 6.38 15.51 -2.30
N HIS A 205 6.00 14.27 -2.02
CA HIS A 205 4.68 13.88 -1.52
C HIS A 205 4.79 13.27 -0.10
N MET A 206 3.87 13.61 0.80
CA MET A 206 3.78 12.98 2.13
C MET A 206 2.62 12.00 2.18
N GLN A 207 2.90 10.79 2.66
CA GLN A 207 1.90 9.85 3.15
C GLN A 207 2.25 9.54 4.61
N THR A 208 1.31 9.76 5.54
CA THR A 208 1.53 9.46 6.97
C THR A 208 0.22 9.02 7.62
N HIS A 209 0.30 7.99 8.47
CA HIS A 209 -0.85 7.47 9.22
C HIS A 209 -1.05 8.23 10.53
N ALA A 210 -2.31 8.34 10.96
CA ALA A 210 -2.73 9.03 12.16
C ALA A 210 -2.60 8.20 13.46
N THR A 211 -2.07 6.98 13.37
CA THR A 211 -2.10 5.99 14.45
C THR A 211 -1.50 6.51 15.75
N THR A 212 -0.40 7.26 15.66
CA THR A 212 0.32 7.85 16.80
C THR A 212 -0.20 9.24 17.21
N GLY A 213 -1.12 9.81 16.43
CA GLY A 213 -1.58 11.18 16.55
C GLY A 213 -0.68 12.23 15.87
N PHE A 214 0.44 11.86 15.26
CA PHE A 214 1.37 12.84 14.66
C PHE A 214 0.95 13.36 13.29
N SER A 215 0.19 12.61 12.50
CA SER A 215 -0.05 12.88 11.06
C SER A 215 -0.43 14.32 10.74
N THR A 216 -1.32 14.94 11.52
CA THR A 216 -1.80 16.30 11.27
C THR A 216 -0.69 17.34 11.49
N ALA A 217 0.02 17.24 12.61
CA ALA A 217 1.14 18.12 12.92
C ALA A 217 2.33 17.91 11.97
N THR A 218 2.56 16.66 11.55
CA THR A 218 3.58 16.29 10.57
C THR A 218 3.26 16.86 9.19
N ASN A 219 2.01 16.76 8.73
CA ASN A 219 1.59 17.41 7.48
C ASN A 219 1.72 18.93 7.55
N MET A 220 1.33 19.56 8.67
CA MET A 220 1.49 21.00 8.88
C MET A 220 2.97 21.41 8.76
N LYS A 221 3.87 20.71 9.45
CA LYS A 221 5.32 20.99 9.38
C LYS A 221 5.92 20.72 8.00
N ALA A 222 5.46 19.68 7.30
CA ALA A 222 5.86 19.42 5.92
C ALA A 222 5.42 20.55 4.97
N ILE A 223 4.21 21.09 5.15
CA ILE A 223 3.72 22.25 4.40
C ILE A 223 4.59 23.49 4.66
N GLU A 224 4.93 23.77 5.93
CA GLU A 224 5.82 24.87 6.30
C GLU A 224 7.21 24.73 5.68
N ALA A 225 7.76 23.51 5.66
CA ALA A 225 9.04 23.19 5.00
C ALA A 225 8.97 23.22 3.48
N GLY A 226 7.76 23.17 2.92
CA GLY A 226 7.54 23.37 1.50
C GLY A 226 7.33 22.10 0.67
N ILE A 227 6.66 21.13 1.23
CA ILE A 227 6.20 19.97 0.47
C ILE A 227 5.26 20.38 -0.68
N ASP A 228 5.18 19.54 -1.72
CA ASP A 228 4.39 19.83 -2.92
C ASP A 228 3.00 19.18 -2.88
N ASN A 229 2.85 18.05 -2.18
CA ASN A 229 1.59 17.33 -2.04
C ASN A 229 1.53 16.58 -0.70
N ILE A 230 0.34 16.46 -0.12
CA ILE A 230 0.09 15.59 1.03
C ILE A 230 -1.09 14.66 0.77
N ASP A 231 -1.03 13.50 1.38
CA ASP A 231 -2.14 12.57 1.40
C ASP A 231 -3.05 12.82 2.61
N THR A 232 -4.36 12.75 2.37
CA THR A 232 -5.40 12.96 3.38
C THR A 232 -6.54 11.98 3.17
N SER A 233 -7.41 11.86 4.18
CA SER A 233 -8.69 11.19 3.99
C SER A 233 -9.84 12.01 4.55
N ILE A 234 -10.99 12.00 3.87
CA ILE A 234 -12.22 12.67 4.34
C ILE A 234 -12.53 12.30 5.81
N SER A 235 -12.95 13.28 6.61
CA SER A 235 -13.07 13.18 8.07
C SER A 235 -13.85 11.97 8.58
N SER A 236 -14.89 11.56 7.87
CA SER A 236 -15.70 10.39 8.24
C SER A 236 -14.98 9.04 8.05
N MET A 237 -13.88 9.04 7.29
CA MET A 237 -13.00 7.89 7.02
C MET A 237 -11.52 8.23 7.30
N SER A 238 -11.26 9.03 8.33
CA SER A 238 -9.91 9.46 8.71
C SER A 238 -9.56 9.10 10.17
N MET A 239 -8.37 9.51 10.61
CA MET A 239 -7.83 9.31 11.97
C MET A 239 -7.69 7.84 12.38
N THR A 240 -7.28 7.58 13.62
CA THR A 240 -6.93 6.23 14.12
C THR A 240 -5.90 5.58 13.19
N TYR A 241 -6.17 4.41 12.63
CA TYR A 241 -5.29 3.77 11.65
C TYR A 241 -5.24 4.49 10.30
N GLY A 242 -6.16 5.42 10.01
CA GLY A 242 -6.25 6.14 8.76
C GLY A 242 -5.27 7.31 8.67
N HIS A 243 -5.72 8.43 8.10
CA HIS A 243 -4.89 9.59 7.78
C HIS A 243 -5.45 10.89 8.38
N THR A 244 -4.69 11.97 8.24
CA THR A 244 -5.17 13.32 8.56
C THR A 244 -6.47 13.64 7.82
N ALA A 245 -7.45 14.19 8.54
CA ALA A 245 -8.72 14.61 7.97
C ALA A 245 -8.53 15.71 6.89
N THR A 246 -9.04 15.48 5.68
CA THR A 246 -8.96 16.40 4.54
C THR A 246 -9.51 17.78 4.90
N GLU A 247 -10.69 17.83 5.49
CA GLU A 247 -11.37 19.08 5.86
C GLU A 247 -10.57 19.87 6.89
N THR A 248 -10.03 19.19 7.91
CA THR A 248 -9.26 19.79 8.99
C THR A 248 -8.00 20.47 8.46
N ILE A 249 -7.17 19.75 7.69
CA ILE A 249 -5.92 20.33 7.19
C ILE A 249 -6.20 21.45 6.19
N VAL A 250 -7.26 21.33 5.39
CA VAL A 250 -7.65 22.37 4.43
C VAL A 250 -8.13 23.64 5.15
N SER A 251 -8.82 23.51 6.30
CA SER A 251 -9.28 24.65 7.09
C SER A 251 -8.16 25.34 7.87
N MET A 252 -7.16 24.59 8.36
CA MET A 252 -5.97 25.13 9.03
C MET A 252 -5.22 26.18 8.18
N PHE A 253 -5.41 26.17 6.86
CA PHE A 253 -4.72 27.04 5.91
C PHE A 253 -5.66 27.96 5.11
N ASP A 254 -6.90 28.19 5.58
CA ASP A 254 -7.90 29.06 4.94
C ASP A 254 -7.33 30.44 4.56
N ASP A 255 -6.54 31.04 5.44
CA ASP A 255 -5.97 32.38 5.25
C ASP A 255 -4.81 32.44 4.23
N THR A 256 -4.30 31.30 3.76
CA THR A 256 -3.03 31.23 3.01
C THR A 256 -3.18 30.89 1.52
N LYS A 257 -4.40 30.64 1.02
CA LYS A 257 -4.71 30.23 -0.37
C LYS A 257 -3.93 29.01 -0.91
N ILE A 258 -3.22 28.27 -0.04
CA ILE A 258 -2.34 27.17 -0.44
C ILE A 258 -3.11 26.00 -1.07
N PHE A 259 -4.34 25.77 -0.62
CA PHE A 259 -5.29 24.80 -1.16
C PHE A 259 -6.35 25.44 -2.06
N SER A 260 -6.00 26.50 -2.79
CA SER A 260 -6.94 27.24 -3.66
C SER A 260 -7.57 26.42 -4.80
N ALA A 261 -7.05 25.22 -5.10
CA ALA A 261 -7.64 24.30 -6.07
C ALA A 261 -8.81 23.46 -5.49
N ILE A 262 -8.99 23.47 -4.17
CA ILE A 262 -9.93 22.58 -3.47
C ILE A 262 -11.28 23.27 -3.25
N ASP A 263 -12.34 22.71 -3.81
CA ASP A 263 -13.72 23.15 -3.56
C ASP A 263 -14.26 22.54 -2.27
N LYS A 264 -14.15 23.30 -1.18
CA LYS A 264 -14.57 22.89 0.17
C LYS A 264 -16.08 22.74 0.30
N ASN A 265 -16.88 23.34 -0.62
CA ASN A 265 -18.34 23.27 -0.54
C ASN A 265 -18.88 21.85 -0.78
N LEU A 266 -18.07 20.98 -1.39
CA LEU A 266 -18.41 19.58 -1.62
C LEU A 266 -18.19 18.69 -0.38
N PHE A 267 -17.39 19.15 0.60
CA PHE A 267 -17.02 18.34 1.76
C PHE A 267 -18.19 17.85 2.63
N PRO A 268 -19.22 18.66 2.95
CA PRO A 268 -20.32 18.20 3.79
C PRO A 268 -21.05 16.99 3.20
N GLU A 269 -21.20 16.96 1.88
CA GLU A 269 -21.84 15.85 1.19
C GLU A 269 -20.94 14.62 1.13
N LEU A 270 -19.66 14.78 0.79
CA LEU A 270 -18.69 13.68 0.80
C LEU A 270 -18.59 13.05 2.18
N SER A 271 -18.44 13.87 3.23
CA SER A 271 -18.37 13.42 4.61
C SER A 271 -19.64 12.68 5.03
N SER A 272 -20.82 13.22 4.66
CA SER A 272 -22.11 12.58 4.94
C SER A 272 -22.29 11.24 4.23
N HIS A 273 -21.86 11.13 2.98
CA HIS A 273 -21.83 9.87 2.23
C HIS A 273 -20.99 8.84 2.97
N PHE A 274 -19.71 9.15 3.20
CA PHE A 274 -18.79 8.21 3.80
C PHE A 274 -19.10 7.87 5.27
N LYS A 275 -19.80 8.75 6.01
CA LYS A 275 -20.34 8.43 7.33
C LYS A 275 -21.41 7.32 7.25
N LYS A 276 -22.30 7.37 6.25
CA LYS A 276 -23.28 6.30 6.01
C LYS A 276 -22.59 5.01 5.58
N ILE A 277 -21.62 5.12 4.67
CA ILE A 277 -20.83 3.98 4.20
C ILE A 277 -20.08 3.30 5.35
N ARG A 278 -19.37 4.05 6.21
CA ARG A 278 -18.64 3.48 7.35
C ARG A 278 -19.55 2.63 8.24
N LYS A 279 -20.76 3.11 8.52
CA LYS A 279 -21.76 2.36 9.31
C LYS A 279 -22.16 1.03 8.65
N LYS A 280 -22.29 0.99 7.31
CA LYS A 280 -22.56 -0.25 6.56
C LYS A 280 -21.47 -1.31 6.77
N TYR A 281 -20.24 -0.90 7.09
CA TYR A 281 -19.07 -1.76 7.25
C TYR A 281 -18.60 -1.89 8.70
N GLU A 282 -19.45 -1.61 9.69
CA GLU A 282 -19.09 -1.61 11.12
C GLU A 282 -18.47 -2.95 11.61
N LEU A 283 -18.88 -4.08 11.02
CA LEU A 283 -18.34 -5.41 11.33
C LEU A 283 -16.85 -5.57 11.02
N TYR A 284 -16.31 -4.70 10.16
CA TYR A 284 -14.92 -4.73 9.74
C TYR A 284 -14.10 -3.58 10.37
N GLU A 285 -14.72 -2.79 11.25
CA GLU A 285 -14.10 -1.60 11.79
C GLU A 285 -12.98 -1.93 12.79
N GLY A 286 -11.86 -1.21 12.67
CA GLY A 286 -10.74 -1.33 13.61
C GLY A 286 -11.13 -1.01 15.06
N SER A 287 -10.50 -1.71 16.01
CA SER A 287 -10.81 -1.58 17.45
C SER A 287 -10.24 -0.31 18.10
N LEU A 288 -9.17 0.28 17.54
CA LEU A 288 -8.52 1.47 18.11
C LEU A 288 -9.48 2.64 18.27
N LYS A 289 -9.52 3.19 19.48
CA LYS A 289 -10.24 4.42 19.82
C LYS A 289 -9.22 5.50 20.21
N GLY A 290 -8.98 6.46 19.32
CA GLY A 290 -8.00 7.53 19.55
C GLY A 290 -6.63 7.24 18.94
N VAL A 291 -5.58 7.33 19.76
CA VAL A 291 -4.18 7.19 19.35
C VAL A 291 -3.51 6.02 20.06
N ASP A 292 -2.59 5.35 19.38
CA ASP A 292 -1.71 4.33 19.96
C ASP A 292 -0.34 4.94 20.21
N ALA A 293 -0.12 5.42 21.44
CA ALA A 293 1.16 5.97 21.86
C ALA A 293 2.24 4.89 22.06
N SER A 294 1.87 3.61 22.20
CA SER A 294 2.83 2.52 22.40
C SER A 294 3.76 2.40 21.19
N MET A 295 3.21 2.61 19.98
CA MET A 295 3.96 2.63 18.71
C MET A 295 5.12 3.64 18.70
N LEU A 296 5.07 4.70 19.51
CA LEU A 296 6.17 5.67 19.63
C LEU A 296 7.38 5.10 20.38
N ILE A 297 7.16 4.07 21.20
CA ILE A 297 8.18 3.41 22.01
C ILE A 297 8.67 2.16 21.30
N ASN A 298 7.75 1.25 20.98
CA ASN A 298 8.08 -0.09 20.48
C ASN A 298 8.17 -0.15 18.95
N GLN A 299 7.57 0.82 18.23
CA GLN A 299 7.53 0.88 16.75
C GLN A 299 6.93 -0.39 16.09
N VAL A 300 6.13 -1.16 16.83
CA VAL A 300 5.51 -2.39 16.31
C VAL A 300 4.08 -2.10 15.86
N PRO A 301 3.70 -2.46 14.62
CA PRO A 301 2.33 -2.25 14.15
C PRO A 301 1.29 -3.00 15.01
N GLY A 302 0.21 -2.34 15.44
CA GLY A 302 -0.82 -2.98 16.29
C GLY A 302 -1.51 -4.20 15.66
N GLY A 303 -1.68 -4.24 14.34
CA GLY A 303 -2.20 -5.43 13.63
C GLY A 303 -1.26 -6.64 13.70
N MET A 304 0.05 -6.40 13.77
CA MET A 304 1.04 -7.45 14.01
C MET A 304 0.97 -7.92 15.47
N LEU A 305 0.82 -7.00 16.43
CA LEU A 305 0.71 -7.32 17.85
C LEU A 305 -0.51 -8.18 18.18
N SER A 306 -1.69 -7.78 17.73
CA SER A 306 -2.93 -8.53 17.94
C SER A 306 -2.87 -9.94 17.33
N ASN A 307 -2.22 -10.10 16.18
CA ASN A 307 -2.00 -11.42 15.58
C ASN A 307 -1.05 -12.28 16.43
N LEU A 308 0.06 -11.72 16.93
CA LEU A 308 1.00 -12.44 17.80
C LEU A 308 0.36 -12.83 19.14
N GLU A 309 -0.47 -11.96 19.71
CA GLU A 309 -1.24 -12.25 20.92
C GLU A 309 -2.26 -13.38 20.70
N SER A 310 -2.93 -13.42 19.54
CA SER A 310 -3.81 -14.54 19.17
C SER A 310 -3.02 -15.85 19.05
N GLN A 311 -1.86 -15.84 18.40
CA GLN A 311 -1.01 -17.01 18.24
C GLN A 311 -0.51 -17.55 19.58
N LEU A 312 -0.12 -16.68 20.51
CA LEU A 312 0.27 -17.09 21.87
C LEU A 312 -0.91 -17.70 22.63
N ARG A 313 -2.11 -17.11 22.53
CA ARG A 313 -3.33 -17.67 23.13
C ARG A 313 -3.68 -19.05 22.59
N GLU A 314 -3.55 -19.26 21.28
CA GLU A 314 -3.76 -20.58 20.64
C GLU A 314 -2.75 -21.63 21.10
N MET A 315 -1.60 -21.19 21.63
CA MET A 315 -0.53 -22.06 22.15
C MET A 315 -0.51 -22.11 23.68
N ASP A 316 -1.54 -21.60 24.36
CA ASP A 316 -1.63 -21.50 25.82
C ASP A 316 -0.41 -20.81 26.48
N ALA A 317 0.13 -19.77 25.82
CA ALA A 317 1.32 -19.02 26.23
C ALA A 317 1.09 -17.49 26.29
N ASP A 318 -0.13 -17.06 26.63
CA ASP A 318 -0.53 -15.65 26.64
C ASP A 318 0.25 -14.78 27.63
N ASP A 319 0.74 -15.38 28.72
CA ASP A 319 1.57 -14.75 29.74
C ASP A 319 2.95 -14.30 29.21
N ARG A 320 3.37 -14.82 28.05
CA ARG A 320 4.68 -14.52 27.42
C ARG A 320 4.65 -13.36 26.43
N PHE A 321 3.53 -12.65 26.29
CA PHE A 321 3.39 -11.59 25.30
C PHE A 321 4.40 -10.44 25.49
N GLU A 322 4.69 -10.05 26.74
CA GLU A 322 5.71 -9.03 27.01
C GLU A 322 7.12 -9.46 26.59
N GLU A 323 7.46 -10.74 26.69
CA GLU A 323 8.73 -11.26 26.20
C GLU A 323 8.85 -11.09 24.68
N VAL A 324 7.78 -11.39 23.94
CA VAL A 324 7.74 -11.23 22.47
C VAL A 324 7.89 -9.76 22.09
N LEU A 325 7.18 -8.85 22.78
CA LEU A 325 7.31 -7.39 22.57
C LEU A 325 8.76 -6.91 22.74
N ASN A 326 9.47 -7.45 23.73
CA ASN A 326 10.85 -7.10 24.03
C ASN A 326 11.87 -7.79 23.10
N GLU A 327 11.49 -8.88 22.42
CA GLU A 327 12.34 -9.61 21.49
C GLU A 327 12.29 -9.03 20.07
N ILE A 328 11.14 -8.46 19.64
CA ILE A 328 10.96 -7.85 18.31
C ILE A 328 12.07 -6.83 17.96
N PRO A 329 12.41 -5.84 18.82
CA PRO A 329 13.48 -4.89 18.51
C PRO A 329 14.85 -5.55 18.33
N ARG A 330 15.13 -6.65 19.06
CA ARG A 330 16.39 -7.37 19.00
C ARG A 330 16.51 -8.18 17.70
N VAL A 331 15.44 -8.87 17.32
CA VAL A 331 15.34 -9.56 16.02
C VAL A 331 15.46 -8.57 14.88
N ARG A 332 14.76 -7.43 14.95
CA ARG A 332 14.85 -6.37 13.96
C ARG A 332 16.28 -5.85 13.81
N GLN A 333 17.00 -5.65 14.91
CA GLN A 333 18.42 -5.26 14.89
C GLN A 333 19.30 -6.32 14.23
N ASP A 334 19.16 -7.58 14.62
CA ASP A 334 19.95 -8.69 14.08
C ASP A 334 19.71 -8.94 12.58
N LEU A 335 18.53 -8.58 12.08
CA LEU A 335 18.17 -8.67 10.66
C LEU A 335 18.50 -7.38 9.88
N GLY A 336 19.30 -6.49 10.45
CA GLY A 336 19.78 -5.29 9.74
C GLY A 336 18.79 -4.12 9.75
N PHE A 337 17.98 -3.99 10.80
CA PHE A 337 17.05 -2.89 11.03
C PHE A 337 16.02 -2.66 9.93
N VAL A 338 15.51 -3.74 9.32
CA VAL A 338 14.45 -3.65 8.30
C VAL A 338 13.26 -2.79 8.76
N PRO A 339 12.64 -2.00 7.88
CA PRO A 339 11.35 -1.38 8.17
C PRO A 339 10.31 -2.45 8.53
N LEU A 340 9.43 -2.17 9.48
CA LEU A 340 8.35 -3.09 9.87
C LEU A 340 7.10 -2.82 9.04
N VAL A 341 7.14 -3.23 7.78
CA VAL A 341 6.03 -3.17 6.81
C VAL A 341 5.87 -4.54 6.16
N THR A 342 4.73 -4.83 5.55
CA THR A 342 4.54 -6.14 4.91
C THR A 342 5.52 -6.36 3.75
N PRO A 343 6.22 -7.51 3.67
CA PRO A 343 6.13 -8.68 4.55
C PRO A 343 7.12 -8.70 5.75
N SER A 344 8.12 -7.82 5.82
CA SER A 344 9.17 -7.85 6.84
C SER A 344 8.65 -7.76 8.27
N SER A 345 7.55 -7.06 8.54
CA SER A 345 6.89 -7.04 9.86
C SER A 345 6.52 -8.45 10.35
N GLN A 346 5.92 -9.26 9.49
CA GLN A 346 5.49 -10.62 9.83
C GLN A 346 6.68 -11.54 10.06
N ILE A 347 7.74 -11.40 9.25
CA ILE A 347 8.97 -12.19 9.38
C ILE A 347 9.64 -11.94 10.74
N VAL A 348 9.81 -10.66 11.10
CA VAL A 348 10.40 -10.26 12.39
C VAL A 348 9.54 -10.74 13.56
N GLY A 349 8.21 -10.60 13.47
CA GLY A 349 7.29 -11.03 14.52
C GLY A 349 7.28 -12.52 14.75
N ALA A 350 7.16 -13.30 13.68
CA ALA A 350 7.17 -14.75 13.76
C ALA A 350 8.49 -15.28 14.32
N GLN A 351 9.63 -14.69 13.90
CA GLN A 351 10.93 -15.08 14.46
C GLN A 351 11.07 -14.70 15.94
N ALA A 352 10.57 -13.53 16.36
CA ALA A 352 10.55 -13.14 17.76
C ALA A 352 9.68 -14.07 18.61
N LEU A 353 8.52 -14.47 18.09
CA LEU A 353 7.65 -15.46 18.71
C LEU A 353 8.37 -16.81 18.90
N PHE A 354 9.02 -17.33 17.85
CA PHE A 354 9.78 -18.57 17.96
C PHE A 354 10.92 -18.47 18.96
N ASN A 355 11.68 -17.38 18.97
CA ASN A 355 12.77 -17.18 19.93
C ASN A 355 12.28 -17.24 21.38
N VAL A 356 11.08 -16.71 21.67
CA VAL A 356 10.46 -16.76 23.00
C VAL A 356 9.99 -18.17 23.30
N LEU A 357 9.18 -18.78 22.43
CA LEU A 357 8.66 -20.13 22.65
C LEU A 357 9.74 -21.21 22.79
N ASP A 358 10.87 -21.05 22.09
CA ASP A 358 12.02 -21.96 22.16
C ASP A 358 12.90 -21.77 23.41
N ASP A 359 12.68 -20.69 24.18
CA ASP A 359 13.56 -20.20 25.26
C ASP A 359 15.03 -19.99 24.81
N GLU A 360 15.25 -19.83 23.51
CA GLU A 360 16.58 -19.72 22.90
C GLU A 360 16.50 -18.95 21.56
N ARG A 361 17.29 -17.87 21.44
CA ARG A 361 17.29 -17.05 20.23
C ARG A 361 17.87 -17.82 19.04
N TYR A 362 17.09 -17.93 17.97
CA TYR A 362 17.49 -18.53 16.69
C TYR A 362 17.86 -20.02 16.77
N LYS A 363 17.32 -20.74 17.75
CA LYS A 363 17.35 -22.22 17.77
C LYS A 363 16.79 -22.78 16.46
N HIS A 364 15.71 -22.20 15.98
CA HIS A 364 15.15 -22.43 14.65
C HIS A 364 15.03 -21.10 13.88
N LEU A 365 15.37 -21.14 12.59
CA LEU A 365 15.04 -20.06 11.66
C LEU A 365 13.84 -20.48 10.83
N ASN A 366 12.78 -19.67 10.84
CA ASN A 366 11.70 -19.86 9.87
C ASN A 366 12.21 -19.56 8.44
N ILE A 367 11.58 -20.18 7.43
CA ILE A 367 12.06 -20.12 6.06
C ILE A 367 12.02 -18.69 5.49
N GLU A 368 11.09 -17.87 5.94
CA GLU A 368 10.97 -16.47 5.54
C GLU A 368 12.14 -15.62 6.07
N THR A 369 12.57 -15.86 7.31
CA THR A 369 13.76 -15.24 7.93
C THR A 369 15.01 -15.67 7.17
N VAL A 370 15.13 -16.96 6.83
CA VAL A 370 16.24 -17.46 6.00
C VAL A 370 16.24 -16.77 4.64
N ASN A 371 15.09 -16.69 3.98
CA ASN A 371 14.95 -16.03 2.68
C ASN A 371 15.30 -14.54 2.74
N LEU A 372 14.96 -13.85 3.82
CA LEU A 372 15.37 -12.46 4.08
C LEU A 372 16.89 -12.34 4.24
N ILE A 373 17.51 -13.22 5.04
CA ILE A 373 18.95 -13.23 5.25
C ILE A 373 19.72 -13.52 3.96
N LEU A 374 19.20 -14.42 3.13
CA LEU A 374 19.77 -14.78 1.83
C LEU A 374 19.48 -13.75 0.73
N GLY A 375 18.77 -12.65 1.04
CA GLY A 375 18.50 -11.56 0.12
C GLY A 375 17.40 -11.84 -0.91
N LYS A 376 16.58 -12.89 -0.73
CA LYS A 376 15.47 -13.19 -1.65
C LYS A 376 14.37 -12.13 -1.65
N TYR A 377 14.28 -11.33 -0.59
CA TYR A 377 13.39 -10.16 -0.51
C TYR A 377 14.07 -8.85 -0.96
N GLY A 378 15.37 -8.88 -1.30
CA GLY A 378 16.18 -7.70 -1.55
C GLY A 378 17.25 -7.47 -0.48
N LYS A 379 18.01 -6.40 -0.66
CA LYS A 379 19.09 -5.98 0.24
C LYS A 379 18.52 -5.30 1.48
N VAL A 380 18.89 -5.78 2.66
CA VAL A 380 18.53 -5.14 3.93
C VAL A 380 19.30 -3.80 4.13
N PRO A 381 18.76 -2.83 4.89
CA PRO A 381 19.41 -1.53 5.10
C PRO A 381 20.73 -1.61 5.89
N GLY A 382 20.76 -2.44 6.93
CA GLY A 382 21.87 -2.56 7.87
C GLY A 382 22.67 -3.85 7.70
N LYS A 383 23.57 -4.10 8.66
CA LYS A 383 24.32 -5.37 8.73
C LYS A 383 23.47 -6.44 9.40
N ILE A 384 23.38 -7.61 8.75
CA ILE A 384 22.82 -8.81 9.37
C ILE A 384 23.85 -9.38 10.36
N ASN A 385 23.37 -9.91 11.48
CA ASN A 385 24.20 -10.65 12.43
C ASN A 385 24.94 -11.80 11.72
N LYS A 386 26.26 -11.86 11.90
CA LYS A 386 27.13 -12.81 11.19
C LYS A 386 26.73 -14.27 11.45
N ASN A 387 26.39 -14.60 12.69
CA ASN A 387 26.00 -15.96 13.06
C ASN A 387 24.72 -16.42 12.33
N LEU A 388 23.77 -15.50 12.12
CA LEU A 388 22.56 -15.77 11.37
C LEU A 388 22.84 -15.98 9.88
N SER A 389 23.77 -15.22 9.33
CA SER A 389 24.20 -15.39 7.93
C SER A 389 24.78 -16.79 7.69
N ASP A 390 25.54 -17.30 8.66
CA ASP A 390 26.14 -18.64 8.57
C ASP A 390 25.10 -19.76 8.81
N LEU A 391 24.12 -19.53 9.69
CA LEU A 391 23.02 -20.47 9.92
C LEU A 391 22.09 -20.57 8.71
N ALA A 392 21.69 -19.44 8.12
CA ALA A 392 20.81 -19.39 6.96
C ALA A 392 21.37 -20.13 5.74
N LYS A 393 22.69 -20.05 5.50
CA LYS A 393 23.37 -20.76 4.39
C LYS A 393 23.34 -22.27 4.51
N LYS A 394 23.14 -22.82 5.71
CA LYS A 394 23.05 -24.27 5.95
C LYS A 394 21.65 -24.82 5.67
N VAL A 395 20.64 -23.97 5.58
CA VAL A 395 19.26 -24.37 5.31
C VAL A 395 19.10 -24.63 3.81
N LYS A 396 18.73 -25.86 3.45
CA LYS A 396 18.47 -26.25 2.06
C LYS A 396 17.33 -25.41 1.50
N GLN A 397 17.56 -24.81 0.33
CA GLN A 397 16.58 -23.99 -0.37
C GLN A 397 15.94 -24.79 -1.49
N ASP A 398 14.63 -24.70 -1.60
CA ASP A 398 13.93 -25.12 -2.82
C ASP A 398 14.13 -24.05 -3.91
N GLU A 399 14.34 -24.50 -5.14
CA GLU A 399 14.37 -23.62 -6.31
C GLU A 399 12.97 -23.02 -6.50
N GLN A 400 12.86 -21.70 -6.35
CA GLN A 400 11.65 -20.99 -6.72
C GLN A 400 11.61 -20.85 -8.25
N ILE A 401 10.79 -21.66 -8.89
CA ILE A 401 10.45 -21.48 -10.30
C ILE A 401 9.61 -20.21 -10.40
N GLN A 402 10.15 -19.20 -11.08
CA GLN A 402 9.42 -17.96 -11.32
C GLN A 402 8.39 -18.22 -12.42
N GLU A 403 7.13 -17.89 -12.14
CA GLU A 403 6.02 -18.12 -13.06
C GLU A 403 6.01 -17.05 -14.16
N ASP A 404 5.95 -17.49 -15.42
CA ASP A 404 5.80 -16.64 -16.61
C ASP A 404 4.33 -16.56 -17.07
N LEU A 405 4.04 -15.65 -18.02
CA LEU A 405 2.68 -15.41 -18.51
C LEU A 405 2.11 -16.60 -19.30
N ASP A 406 2.93 -17.27 -20.10
CA ASP A 406 2.48 -18.35 -20.98
C ASP A 406 2.11 -19.62 -20.18
N SER A 407 2.90 -19.93 -19.16
CA SER A 407 2.65 -20.98 -18.18
C SER A 407 1.37 -20.68 -17.40
N ALA A 408 1.24 -19.46 -16.86
CA ALA A 408 0.03 -19.04 -16.15
C ALA A 408 -1.23 -19.09 -17.02
N LYS A 409 -1.13 -18.63 -18.28
CA LYS A 409 -2.21 -18.69 -19.27
C LYS A 409 -2.63 -20.13 -19.55
N SER A 410 -1.67 -21.03 -19.75
CA SER A 410 -1.93 -22.44 -20.00
C SER A 410 -2.59 -23.14 -18.82
N LYS A 411 -2.17 -22.83 -17.59
CA LYS A 411 -2.77 -23.33 -16.36
C LYS A 411 -4.21 -22.83 -16.20
N LEU A 412 -4.44 -21.52 -16.34
CA LEU A 412 -5.78 -20.94 -16.26
C LEU A 412 -6.73 -21.51 -17.32
N ARG A 413 -6.24 -21.72 -18.56
CA ARG A 413 -7.02 -22.35 -19.64
C ARG A 413 -7.43 -23.78 -19.28
N SER A 414 -6.49 -24.55 -18.74
CA SER A 414 -6.73 -25.94 -18.32
C SER A 414 -7.74 -25.99 -17.19
N PHE A 415 -7.58 -25.15 -16.17
CA PHE A 415 -8.53 -24.97 -15.08
C PHE A 415 -9.96 -24.66 -15.59
N CYS A 416 -10.10 -23.70 -16.51
CA CYS A 416 -11.41 -23.35 -17.06
C CYS A 416 -12.06 -24.52 -17.81
N LYS A 417 -11.27 -25.28 -18.59
CA LYS A 417 -11.72 -26.45 -19.35
C LYS A 417 -12.16 -27.59 -18.44
N GLU A 418 -11.37 -27.90 -17.42
CA GLU A 418 -11.66 -28.97 -16.45
C GLU A 418 -12.94 -28.70 -15.66
N ASN A 419 -13.16 -27.44 -15.29
CA ASN A 419 -14.35 -27.00 -14.55
C ASN A 419 -15.55 -26.64 -15.45
N LYS A 420 -15.42 -26.79 -16.78
CA LYS A 420 -16.49 -26.50 -17.77
C LYS A 420 -17.06 -25.08 -17.65
N ILE A 421 -16.20 -24.10 -17.37
CA ILE A 421 -16.54 -22.67 -17.33
C ILE A 421 -15.99 -21.94 -18.55
N LYS A 422 -16.41 -20.68 -18.75
CA LYS A 422 -15.89 -19.79 -19.81
C LYS A 422 -14.36 -19.72 -19.75
N ASP A 423 -13.69 -19.74 -20.90
CA ASP A 423 -12.22 -19.58 -20.98
C ASP A 423 -11.84 -18.13 -20.65
N PHE A 424 -11.40 -17.92 -19.40
CA PHE A 424 -10.96 -16.61 -18.94
C PHE A 424 -9.49 -16.29 -19.29
N SER A 425 -8.73 -17.26 -19.82
CA SER A 425 -7.30 -17.10 -20.13
C SER A 425 -6.99 -16.21 -21.34
N GLN A 426 -8.01 -15.88 -22.14
CA GLN A 426 -7.85 -15.04 -23.32
C GLN A 426 -7.59 -13.57 -22.98
N ARG A 427 -8.00 -13.11 -21.79
CA ARG A 427 -7.73 -11.76 -21.29
C ARG A 427 -6.48 -11.78 -20.43
N GLU A 428 -5.48 -11.01 -20.83
CA GLU A 428 -4.20 -10.92 -20.13
C GLU A 428 -4.35 -10.39 -18.69
N GLU A 429 -5.33 -9.51 -18.43
CA GLU A 429 -5.68 -9.06 -17.08
C GLU A 429 -6.09 -10.22 -16.15
N ASN A 430 -6.78 -11.24 -16.68
CA ASN A 430 -7.16 -12.43 -15.92
C ASN A 430 -5.93 -13.31 -15.66
N VAL A 431 -5.05 -13.45 -16.66
CA VAL A 431 -3.78 -14.19 -16.52
C VAL A 431 -2.91 -13.53 -15.45
N LEU A 432 -2.77 -12.20 -15.46
CA LEU A 432 -2.05 -11.46 -14.42
C LEU A 432 -2.67 -11.67 -13.04
N SER A 433 -4.00 -11.62 -12.93
CA SER A 433 -4.69 -11.91 -11.67
C SER A 433 -4.35 -13.32 -11.17
N TYR A 434 -4.34 -14.30 -12.06
CA TYR A 434 -4.02 -15.70 -11.76
C TYR A 434 -2.55 -15.87 -11.33
N VAL A 435 -1.60 -15.16 -11.95
CA VAL A 435 -0.19 -15.11 -11.51
C VAL A 435 -0.07 -14.62 -10.06
N PHE A 436 -0.88 -13.62 -9.70
CA PHE A 436 -0.81 -13.03 -8.37
C PHE A 436 -1.47 -13.90 -7.30
N PHE A 437 -2.65 -14.44 -7.59
CA PHE A 437 -3.52 -15.11 -6.62
C PHE A 437 -4.24 -16.33 -7.24
N PRO A 438 -3.52 -17.41 -7.61
CA PRO A 438 -4.09 -18.51 -8.41
C PRO A 438 -5.35 -19.10 -7.78
N ASN A 439 -5.26 -19.61 -6.55
CA ASN A 439 -6.40 -20.23 -5.86
C ASN A 439 -7.59 -19.25 -5.66
N VAL A 440 -7.30 -17.98 -5.40
CA VAL A 440 -8.36 -16.96 -5.20
C VAL A 440 -9.10 -16.69 -6.50
N VAL A 441 -8.36 -16.64 -7.60
CA VAL A 441 -8.90 -16.40 -8.93
C VAL A 441 -9.67 -17.61 -9.42
N GLU A 442 -9.20 -18.82 -9.13
CA GLU A 442 -9.95 -20.06 -9.36
C GLU A 442 -11.31 -20.04 -8.66
N ASP A 443 -11.33 -19.78 -7.35
CA ASP A 443 -12.57 -19.65 -6.56
C ASP A 443 -13.50 -18.56 -7.11
N PHE A 444 -12.93 -17.42 -7.50
CA PHE A 444 -13.68 -16.30 -8.08
C PHE A 444 -14.32 -16.67 -9.43
N PHE A 445 -13.58 -17.30 -10.33
CA PHE A 445 -14.10 -17.69 -11.64
C PHE A 445 -15.09 -18.86 -11.58
N LEU A 446 -14.97 -19.78 -10.61
CA LEU A 446 -15.99 -20.80 -10.35
C LEU A 446 -17.32 -20.16 -9.94
N LYS A 447 -17.28 -19.16 -9.05
CA LYS A 447 -18.48 -18.40 -8.64
C LYS A 447 -19.08 -17.62 -9.81
N LYS A 448 -18.25 -17.01 -10.67
CA LYS A 448 -18.72 -16.29 -11.85
C LYS A 448 -19.31 -17.23 -12.91
N GLY A 449 -18.72 -18.40 -13.13
CA GLY A 449 -19.19 -19.39 -14.12
C GLY A 449 -20.42 -20.20 -13.68
N SER A 450 -20.72 -20.27 -12.38
CA SER A 450 -21.87 -21.02 -11.84
C SER A 450 -23.16 -20.19 -11.72
N LYS A 451 -23.06 -18.86 -11.66
CA LYS A 451 -24.21 -17.99 -11.88
C LYS A 451 -24.55 -18.06 -13.36
N LYS A 452 -25.77 -18.47 -13.71
CA LYS A 452 -26.39 -18.02 -14.97
C LYS A 452 -26.42 -16.50 -14.87
N GLU A 453 -25.44 -15.82 -15.45
CA GLU A 453 -25.49 -14.36 -15.62
C GLU A 453 -26.84 -14.06 -16.26
N THR A 454 -27.69 -13.31 -15.56
CA THR A 454 -28.83 -12.65 -16.19
C THR A 454 -28.26 -11.75 -17.28
N ASP A 455 -28.76 -11.88 -18.50
CA ASP A 455 -28.29 -11.25 -19.75
C ASP A 455 -27.95 -9.73 -19.65
N LEU A 456 -28.40 -9.06 -18.60
CA LEU A 456 -28.11 -7.66 -18.27
C LEU A 456 -26.62 -7.35 -17.98
N GLU A 457 -25.90 -8.18 -17.22
CA GLU A 457 -24.47 -7.92 -16.91
C GLU A 457 -23.59 -8.14 -18.15
N GLN A 458 -23.95 -9.11 -19.00
CA GLN A 458 -23.28 -9.38 -20.29
C GLN A 458 -23.49 -8.24 -21.29
N LEU A 459 -24.73 -7.73 -21.42
CA LEU A 459 -24.98 -6.54 -22.25
C LEU A 459 -24.22 -5.31 -21.73
N GLN A 460 -24.06 -5.14 -20.41
CA GLN A 460 -23.35 -3.98 -19.86
C GLN A 460 -21.84 -4.04 -20.12
N GLU A 461 -21.22 -5.21 -20.01
CA GLU A 461 -19.79 -5.41 -20.33
C GLU A 461 -19.50 -5.29 -21.84
N GLU A 462 -20.40 -5.72 -22.72
CA GLU A 462 -20.21 -5.66 -24.18
C GLU A 462 -20.52 -4.29 -24.80
N ILE A 463 -21.49 -3.54 -24.27
CA ILE A 463 -22.00 -2.30 -24.90
C ILE A 463 -21.53 -1.03 -24.16
N GLY A 464 -20.95 -1.15 -22.97
CA GLY A 464 -20.32 -0.04 -22.25
C GLY A 464 -21.28 0.99 -21.63
N PHE A 465 -22.57 0.68 -21.51
CA PHE A 465 -23.58 1.51 -20.84
C PHE A 465 -24.32 0.75 -19.74
N VAL A 466 -24.63 1.44 -18.64
CA VAL A 466 -25.47 0.93 -17.54
C VAL A 466 -26.94 1.22 -17.85
N ILE A 467 -27.76 0.17 -18.03
CA ILE A 467 -29.22 0.30 -18.06
C ILE A 467 -29.72 0.10 -16.63
N ARG A 468 -30.43 1.09 -16.09
CA ARG A 468 -31.10 1.00 -14.77
C ARG A 468 -32.54 0.53 -14.99
N GLU A 469 -33.02 -0.37 -14.11
CA GLU A 469 -34.46 -0.58 -13.91
C GLU A 469 -35.10 0.60 -13.18
#